data_AF-A0A0F9A3P0-F1
#
_entry.id   AF-A0A0F9A3P0-F1
#
_cell.length_a   1.000
_cell.length_b   1.000
_cell.length_c   1.000
_cell.angle_alpha   90.00
_cell.angle_beta   90.00
_cell.angle_gamma   90.00
#
_symmetry.space_group_name_H-M   'P 1'
#
loop_
_entity.id
_entity.type
_entity.pdbx_description
1 polymer ?
#
loop_
_entity_poly.entity_id
_entity_poly.type
_entity_poly.pdbx_seq_one_letter_code
_entity_poly.pdbx_strand_id
1 'polypeptide(L)'
;MVKAYTSRRKSDGRPRKLRKSNNQRAQRRQARKIVEAKRGKKLPKKSLVHHKDTNTAHNSPKNLKVMSGRKSHGRLHPGKHK
;
A
#
# COMPACT_ATOMS: atom_id res chain seq x y z
N MET A 1 -13.00 13.22 -1.82
CA MET A 1 -11.56 12.88 -1.61
C MET A 1 -11.46 11.62 -0.75
N VAL A 2 -11.02 10.47 -1.28
CA VAL A 2 -10.96 9.22 -0.50
C VAL A 2 -9.78 9.29 0.49
N LYS A 3 -10.09 9.44 1.79
CA LYS A 3 -9.09 9.41 2.87
C LYS A 3 -8.52 7.98 2.99
N ALA A 4 -7.20 7.86 3.13
CA ALA A 4 -6.53 6.57 3.29
C ALA A 4 -6.85 5.96 4.68
N TYR A 5 -7.13 4.66 4.72
CA TYR A 5 -7.35 3.90 5.94
C TYR A 5 -6.83 2.48 5.79
N THR A 6 -6.44 1.83 6.90
CA THR A 6 -5.92 0.45 6.90
C THR A 6 -6.97 -0.59 7.24
N SER A 7 -8.05 -0.19 7.91
CA SER A 7 -9.20 -1.02 8.26
C SER A 7 -10.40 -0.16 8.65
N ARG A 8 -11.56 -0.79 8.80
CA ARG A 8 -12.77 -0.18 9.35
C ARG A 8 -12.87 -0.45 10.87
N ARG A 9 -13.54 0.44 11.60
CA ARG A 9 -13.86 0.26 13.03
C ARG A 9 -14.94 -0.81 13.18
N LYS A 10 -14.87 -1.58 14.28
CA LYS A 10 -15.85 -2.65 14.57
C LYS A 10 -17.20 -2.10 15.03
N SER A 11 -17.19 -0.97 15.74
CA SER A 11 -18.40 -0.36 16.31
C SER A 11 -19.29 0.27 15.25
N ASP A 12 -18.73 1.14 14.40
CA ASP A 12 -19.51 1.98 13.47
C ASP A 12 -19.16 1.73 12.00
N GLY A 13 -18.30 0.76 11.69
CA GLY A 13 -17.86 0.47 10.32
C GLY A 13 -17.05 1.59 9.66
N ARG A 14 -16.80 2.72 10.35
CA ARG A 14 -16.15 3.88 9.75
C ARG A 14 -14.66 3.62 9.53
N PRO A 15 -14.03 4.21 8.49
CA PRO A 15 -12.59 4.12 8.27
C PRO A 15 -11.76 4.53 9.48
N ARG A 16 -10.78 3.71 9.88
CA ARG A 16 -9.79 4.11 10.89
C ARG A 16 -8.79 5.08 10.27
N LYS A 17 -8.56 6.22 10.92
CA LYS A 17 -7.53 7.20 10.51
C LYS A 17 -6.16 6.52 10.43
N LEU A 18 -5.44 6.75 9.34
CA LEU A 18 -4.08 6.26 9.18
C LEU A 18 -3.14 6.95 10.18
N ARG A 19 -2.44 6.18 11.01
CA ARG A 19 -1.34 6.70 11.83
C ARG A 19 -0.13 6.96 10.94
N LYS A 20 0.43 8.17 11.00
CA LYS A 20 1.71 8.48 10.34
C LYS A 20 2.82 7.63 11.00
N SER A 21 3.77 7.18 10.19
CA SER A 21 4.94 6.44 10.65
C SER A 21 6.15 6.89 9.85
N ASN A 22 7.28 7.04 10.52
CA ASN A 22 8.55 7.45 9.89
C ASN A 22 9.40 6.23 9.48
N ASN A 23 9.06 5.03 9.93
CA ASN A 23 9.80 3.81 9.59
C ASN A 23 9.37 3.29 8.21
N GLN A 24 10.31 3.18 7.28
CA GLN A 24 10.07 2.75 5.91
C GLN A 24 9.41 1.36 5.82
N ARG A 25 9.83 0.41 6.66
CA ARG A 25 9.23 -0.94 6.72
C ARG A 25 7.77 -0.88 7.16
N ALA A 26 7.46 -0.02 8.12
CA ALA A 26 6.09 0.20 8.58
C ALA A 26 5.24 0.87 7.48
N GLN A 27 5.78 1.86 6.76
CA GLN A 27 5.10 2.51 5.64
C GLN A 27 4.76 1.52 4.53
N ARG A 28 5.69 0.63 4.14
CA ARG A 28 5.41 -0.43 3.15
C ARG A 28 4.30 -1.39 3.60
N ARG A 29 4.31 -1.79 4.88
CA ARG A 29 3.24 -2.62 5.47
C ARG A 29 1.89 -1.88 5.48
N GLN A 30 1.89 -0.58 5.79
CA GLN A 30 0.69 0.25 5.76
C GLN A 30 0.13 0.38 4.34
N ALA A 31 0.99 0.62 3.34
CA ALA A 31 0.59 0.68 1.93
C ALA A 31 -0.19 -0.58 1.51
N ARG A 32 0.31 -1.77 1.88
CA ARG A 32 -0.40 -3.03 1.63
C ARG A 32 -1.77 -3.07 2.29
N LYS A 33 -1.86 -2.71 3.58
CA LYS A 33 -3.13 -2.68 4.31
C LYS A 33 -4.14 -1.71 3.69
N ILE A 34 -3.69 -0.55 3.23
CA ILE A 34 -4.55 0.45 2.57
C ILE A 34 -5.17 -0.12 1.30
N VAL A 35 -4.37 -0.80 0.49
CA VAL A 35 -4.85 -1.42 -0.74
C VAL A 35 -5.82 -2.58 -0.44
N GLU A 36 -5.49 -3.44 0.53
CA GLU A 36 -6.39 -4.52 0.98
C GLU A 36 -7.72 -3.97 1.47
N ALA A 37 -7.70 -2.89 2.27
CA ALA A 37 -8.89 -2.24 2.82
C ALA A 37 -9.73 -1.54 1.74
N LYS A 38 -9.10 -1.01 0.69
CA LYS A 38 -9.80 -0.45 -0.47
C LYS A 38 -10.46 -1.55 -1.32
N ARG A 39 -9.78 -2.69 -1.50
CA ARG A 39 -10.27 -3.83 -2.30
C ARG A 39 -11.31 -4.68 -1.56
N GLY A 40 -11.39 -4.56 -0.24
CA GLY A 40 -12.26 -5.39 0.60
C GLY A 40 -11.80 -6.84 0.75
N LYS A 41 -10.59 -7.19 0.26
CA LYS A 41 -10.04 -8.54 0.35
C LYS A 41 -8.51 -8.53 0.46
N LYS A 42 -7.97 -9.64 0.97
CA LYS A 42 -6.53 -9.85 1.09
C LYS A 42 -5.85 -9.93 -0.27
N LEU A 43 -4.67 -9.34 -0.35
CA LEU A 43 -3.81 -9.46 -1.51
C LEU A 43 -3.06 -10.80 -1.48
N PRO A 44 -2.83 -11.46 -2.62
CA PRO A 44 -2.05 -12.69 -2.69
C PRO A 44 -0.66 -12.53 -2.03
N LYS A 45 -0.14 -13.57 -1.36
CA LYS A 45 1.14 -13.48 -0.64
C LYS A 45 2.29 -12.94 -1.51
N LYS A 46 2.33 -13.34 -2.79
CA LYS A 46 3.37 -12.96 -3.75
C LYS A 46 3.18 -11.58 -4.41
N SER A 47 2.01 -10.95 -4.24
CA SER A 47 1.76 -9.64 -4.85
C SER A 47 2.50 -8.53 -4.11
N LEU A 48 2.95 -7.53 -4.85
CA LEU A 48 3.66 -6.36 -4.32
C LEU A 48 2.80 -5.10 -4.45
N VAL A 49 3.08 -4.12 -3.58
CA VAL A 49 2.51 -2.78 -3.69
C VAL A 49 3.64 -1.84 -4.08
N HIS A 50 3.43 -1.16 -5.20
CA HIS A 50 4.35 -0.21 -5.80
C HIS A 50 3.87 1.22 -5.55
N HIS A 51 4.78 2.09 -5.13
CA HIS A 51 4.58 3.54 -5.03
C HIS A 51 5.01 4.20 -6.33
N LYS A 52 4.08 4.85 -7.04
CA LYS A 52 4.33 5.44 -8.38
C LYS A 52 5.36 6.56 -8.35
N ASP A 53 5.35 7.35 -7.29
CA ASP A 53 6.26 8.48 -7.06
C ASP A 53 7.62 8.06 -6.48
N THR A 54 7.88 6.77 -6.33
CA THR A 54 9.07 6.20 -5.68
C THR A 54 9.25 6.56 -4.19
N ASN A 55 8.36 7.37 -3.62
CA ASN A 55 8.40 7.81 -2.23
C ASN A 55 7.57 6.86 -1.36
N THR A 56 8.27 6.01 -0.59
CA THR A 56 7.62 5.02 0.29
C THR A 56 6.78 5.63 1.41
N ALA A 57 6.99 6.91 1.74
CA ALA A 57 6.21 7.61 2.76
C ALA A 57 4.84 8.07 2.26
N HIS A 58 4.67 8.21 0.95
CA HIS A 58 3.44 8.73 0.36
C HIS A 58 2.41 7.62 0.14
N ASN A 59 1.71 7.24 1.22
CA ASN A 59 0.74 6.15 1.24
C ASN A 59 -0.67 6.53 0.72
N SER A 60 -0.78 7.51 -0.18
CA SER A 60 -2.06 7.85 -0.81
C SER A 60 -2.56 6.68 -1.68
N PRO A 61 -3.84 6.23 -1.57
CA PRO A 61 -4.35 5.11 -2.36
C PRO A 61 -4.25 5.29 -3.88
N LYS A 62 -4.14 6.54 -4.37
CA LYS A 62 -3.94 6.86 -5.79
C LYS A 62 -2.49 6.66 -6.25
N ASN A 63 -1.55 6.77 -5.32
CA ASN A 63 -0.12 6.57 -5.52
C ASN A 63 0.29 5.08 -5.45
N LEU A 64 -0.59 4.22 -4.93
CA LEU A 64 -0.32 2.79 -4.78
C LEU A 64 -0.85 1.98 -5.96
N LYS A 65 -0.01 1.09 -6.51
CA LYS A 65 -0.36 0.12 -7.56
C LYS A 65 -0.06 -1.31 -7.10
N VAL A 66 -0.99 -2.23 -7.33
CA VAL A 66 -0.76 -3.66 -7.04
C VAL A 66 -0.10 -4.32 -8.23
N MET A 67 0.87 -5.17 -7.95
CA MET A 67 1.60 -5.93 -8.95
C MET A 67 1.57 -7.42 -8.61
N SER A 68 1.49 -8.26 -9.64
CA SER A 68 1.37 -9.70 -9.51
C SER A 68 2.64 -10.39 -8.97
N GLY A 69 3.81 -9.76 -9.06
CA GLY A 69 5.04 -10.30 -8.51
C GLY A 69 6.28 -9.44 -8.73
N ARG A 70 7.44 -9.96 -8.30
CA ARG A 70 8.74 -9.28 -8.41
C ARG A 70 9.16 -9.01 -9.86
N LYS A 71 8.92 -9.94 -10.79
CA LYS A 71 9.29 -9.79 -12.21
C LYS A 71 8.61 -8.58 -12.86
N SER A 72 7.31 -8.40 -12.63
CA SER A 72 6.59 -7.23 -13.14
C SER A 72 6.98 -5.95 -12.41
N HIS A 73 7.23 -6.02 -11.10
CA HIS A 73 7.71 -4.88 -10.32
C HIS A 73 9.10 -4.39 -10.77
N GLY A 74 10.01 -5.31 -11.09
CA GLY A 74 11.36 -4.99 -11.59
C GLY A 74 11.35 -4.28 -12.94
N ARG A 75 10.40 -4.58 -13.82
CA ARG A 75 10.23 -3.87 -15.10
C ARG A 75 9.87 -2.39 -14.95
N LEU A 76 9.24 -2.00 -13.83
CA LEU A 76 8.96 -0.59 -13.54
C LEU A 76 10.15 0.15 -12.93
N HIS A 77 11.17 -0.58 -12.46
CA HIS A 77 12.40 -0.03 -11.91
C HIS A 77 13.62 -0.73 -12.51
N PRO A 78 13.88 -0.59 -13.83
CA PRO A 78 15.11 -1.10 -14.41
C PRO A 78 16.30 -0.48 -13.67
N GLY A 79 17.16 -1.32 -13.09
CA GLY A 79 18.39 -0.89 -12.39
C GLY A 79 18.31 -0.66 -10.88
N LYS A 80 17.15 -0.75 -10.21
CA LYS A 80 17.06 -0.62 -8.73
C LYS A 80 17.02 -1.95 -7.96
N HIS A 81 17.42 -3.05 -8.60
CA HIS A 81 17.75 -4.29 -7.93
C HIS A 81 19.22 -4.24 -7.49
N LYS A 82 19.51 -3.58 -6.36
CA LYS A 82 20.72 -3.83 -5.58
C LYS A 82 20.29 -4.47 -4.27
#